data_AF-A0A0D0UUX0-F1
#
_entry.id   AF-A0A0D0UUX0-F1
#
_cell.length_a   1.000
_cell.length_b   1.000
_cell.length_c   1.000
_cell.angle_alpha   90.00
_cell.angle_beta   90.00
_cell.angle_gamma   90.00
#
_symmetry.space_group_name_H-M   'P 1'
#
loop_
_entity.id
_entity.type
_entity.pdbx_description
1 polymer ?
#
loop_
_entity_poly.entity_id
_entity_poly.type
_entity_poly.pdbx_seq_one_letter_code
_entity_poly.pdbx_strand_id
1 'polypeptide(L)'
;MIPMILYASETGNAQDTAERVARAFRANGRAVTCLPMDEFPISALPHTYLLILITSTHGRGDPPPAMLPLWTAMLRSSLPEDILEDVHFALFGLGDSSYERFCYAGKMLLRRMEQLGATKMGEPAWGDERSPNGIEDAFLPWLQQTLDLYLPYLPLISPTFQTIESSALPSPIYKICPASTSKTVGHDLSLDRLSISFPIPNGRPAPVRVEDQARDKASTSRIKPDDWVWATLKKNIRITSKDWWQDVREIELEFDDPDTKPYLAGSICSLQPQSREDDVNMFLEMMELTSKADEVITIETLLDEQPLPSHLPPAGTPTTLRSLLTNHLDIRCSPRKSFFEWLRRLSTNEMERERLDEFIADPDEIHTYATRPSRTIVETLADFRFTRIPISHILEILPPLRRRQFSIASSWEDHPGKVQLLVALIDYKTNLKIPRKGLCSSWLNGLPVGTRIPIHIASPTLFLPQEPEIPIILVGPGTGVAPMRAFVEVRVRQGAAKNTSLYFGCRSSAADYFFESEWRGHREKGVKIQVAASRDQRERLYVQHLIKRDKEHVKDWIVDKKGWLFISGSSNTMPREVREAVAWCISKKGAGDMTEEESKAYVEQMFENKRGGEESW
;
A
#
# COMPACT_ATOMS: atom_id res chain seq x y z
N MET A 1 -25.99 16.45 12.53
CA MET A 1 -25.56 15.90 11.23
C MET A 1 -24.09 16.27 11.05
N ILE A 2 -23.20 15.28 10.95
CA ILE A 2 -21.75 15.46 10.80
C ILE A 2 -21.38 14.83 9.45
N PRO A 3 -20.70 15.52 8.52
CA PRO A 3 -20.26 14.92 7.27
C PRO A 3 -19.26 13.79 7.51
N MET A 4 -19.35 12.76 6.69
CA MET A 4 -18.42 11.64 6.69
C MET A 4 -17.53 11.73 5.44
N ILE A 5 -16.21 11.82 5.64
CA ILE A 5 -15.22 11.73 4.57
C ILE A 5 -14.69 10.29 4.55
N LEU A 6 -14.92 9.57 3.46
CA LEU A 6 -14.36 8.24 3.25
C LEU A 6 -13.27 8.28 2.18
N TYR A 7 -12.10 7.72 2.50
CA TYR A 7 -11.00 7.66 1.56
C TYR A 7 -10.50 6.24 1.28
N ALA A 8 -9.97 6.02 0.08
CA ALA A 8 -9.25 4.81 -0.26
C ALA A 8 -7.96 5.14 -1.01
N SER A 9 -6.84 4.61 -0.52
CA SER A 9 -5.52 4.94 -1.04
C SER A 9 -4.54 3.78 -0.92
N GLU A 10 -3.68 3.59 -1.93
CA GLU A 10 -2.53 2.67 -1.85
C GLU A 10 -1.30 3.43 -1.38
N THR A 11 -1.02 4.56 -2.05
CA THR A 11 0.17 5.37 -1.82
C THR A 11 -0.10 6.60 -0.95
N GLY A 12 -1.27 6.65 -0.31
CA GLY A 12 -1.73 7.68 0.66
C GLY A 12 -1.92 9.08 0.08
N ASN A 13 -1.91 9.25 -1.24
CA ASN A 13 -2.26 10.53 -1.87
C ASN A 13 -3.74 10.87 -1.59
N ALA A 14 -4.64 9.88 -1.72
CA ALA A 14 -6.05 10.10 -1.42
C ALA A 14 -6.33 10.32 0.08
N GLN A 15 -5.54 9.68 0.96
CA GLN A 15 -5.59 9.94 2.40
C GLN A 15 -5.20 11.39 2.71
N ASP A 16 -4.06 11.85 2.17
CA ASP A 16 -3.59 13.22 2.36
C ASP A 16 -4.60 14.26 1.85
N THR A 17 -5.19 14.02 0.68
CA THR A 17 -6.29 14.85 0.15
C THR A 17 -7.49 14.86 1.08
N ALA A 18 -7.92 13.71 1.61
CA ALA A 18 -9.04 13.63 2.54
C ALA A 18 -8.79 14.37 3.85
N GLU A 19 -7.58 14.28 4.40
CA GLU A 19 -7.18 15.04 5.58
C GLU A 19 -7.14 16.55 5.30
N ARG A 20 -6.76 16.98 4.08
CA ARG A 20 -6.86 18.39 3.66
C ARG A 20 -8.30 18.87 3.62
N VAL A 21 -9.24 18.07 3.11
CA VAL A 21 -10.68 18.39 3.16
C VAL A 21 -11.16 18.51 4.61
N ALA A 22 -10.82 17.53 5.46
CA ALA A 22 -11.21 17.54 6.87
C ALA A 22 -10.68 18.81 7.60
N ARG A 23 -9.43 19.19 7.35
CA ARG A 23 -8.84 20.43 7.88
C ARG A 23 -9.59 21.67 7.39
N ALA A 24 -10.02 21.72 6.12
CA ALA A 24 -10.77 22.86 5.59
C ALA A 24 -12.15 23.03 6.23
N PHE A 25 -12.86 21.94 6.51
CA PHE A 25 -14.13 21.97 7.27
C PHE A 25 -13.90 22.48 8.71
N ARG A 26 -12.86 21.97 9.38
CA ARG A 26 -12.51 22.38 10.75
C ARG A 26 -12.05 23.84 10.81
N ALA A 27 -11.33 24.33 9.80
CA ALA A 27 -10.96 25.74 9.67
C ALA A 27 -12.17 26.67 9.53
N ASN A 28 -13.31 26.15 9.02
CA ASN A 28 -14.60 26.83 8.98
C ASN A 28 -15.50 26.47 10.18
N GLY A 29 -14.95 25.86 11.23
CA GLY A 29 -15.67 25.58 12.48
C GLY A 29 -16.74 24.52 12.34
N ARG A 30 -16.61 23.57 11.40
CA ARG A 30 -17.53 22.45 11.23
C ARG A 30 -16.90 21.15 11.71
N ALA A 31 -17.68 20.37 12.46
CA ALA A 31 -17.33 19.00 12.82
C ALA A 31 -17.33 18.13 11.57
N VAL A 32 -16.37 17.20 11.48
CA VAL A 32 -16.25 16.28 10.35
C VAL A 32 -15.45 15.05 10.76
N THR A 33 -15.92 13.89 10.32
CA THR A 33 -15.25 12.60 10.54
C THR A 33 -14.55 12.18 9.25
N CYS A 34 -13.30 11.72 9.34
CA CYS A 34 -12.54 11.20 8.20
C CYS A 34 -12.05 9.78 8.50
N LEU A 35 -12.39 8.83 7.65
CA LEU A 35 -12.08 7.40 7.81
C LEU A 35 -11.62 6.75 6.50
N PRO A 36 -10.76 5.72 6.56
CA PRO A 36 -10.53 4.88 5.41
C PRO A 36 -11.79 4.02 5.14
N MET A 37 -12.04 3.70 3.87
CA MET A 37 -13.25 2.99 3.43
C MET A 37 -13.38 1.57 3.99
N ASP A 38 -12.29 0.92 4.35
CA ASP A 38 -12.25 -0.43 4.93
C ASP A 38 -12.53 -0.47 6.44
N GLU A 39 -12.42 0.67 7.13
CA GLU A 39 -12.82 0.82 8.53
C GLU A 39 -14.26 1.34 8.68
N PHE A 40 -14.88 1.78 7.59
CA PHE A 40 -16.25 2.28 7.61
C PHE A 40 -17.27 1.14 7.78
N PRO A 41 -18.20 1.23 8.77
CA PRO A 41 -19.25 0.24 8.93
C PRO A 41 -20.26 0.32 7.77
N ILE A 42 -20.21 -0.66 6.87
CA ILE A 42 -21.04 -0.71 5.65
C ILE A 42 -22.54 -0.56 5.96
N SER A 43 -23.01 -1.11 7.08
CA SER A 43 -24.41 -0.98 7.52
C SER A 43 -24.84 0.45 7.84
N ALA A 44 -23.90 1.36 8.07
CA ALA A 44 -24.18 2.78 8.30
C ALA A 44 -24.32 3.59 7.00
N LEU A 45 -23.98 3.03 5.83
CA LEU A 45 -23.99 3.75 4.57
C LEU A 45 -25.36 4.41 4.26
N PRO A 46 -26.51 3.71 4.36
CA PRO A 46 -27.82 4.32 4.11
C PRO A 46 -28.19 5.45 5.08
N HIS A 47 -27.55 5.48 6.25
CA HIS A 47 -27.80 6.46 7.31
C HIS A 47 -26.77 7.60 7.30
N THR A 48 -25.89 7.64 6.30
CA THR A 48 -24.86 8.66 6.15
C THR A 48 -25.34 9.75 5.19
N TYR A 49 -26.15 10.67 5.69
CA TYR A 49 -26.83 11.70 4.89
C TYR A 49 -25.89 12.62 4.10
N LEU A 50 -24.70 12.92 4.62
CA LEU A 50 -23.69 13.79 3.99
C LEU A 50 -22.37 13.05 3.87
N LEU A 51 -21.97 12.71 2.65
CA LEU A 51 -20.85 11.82 2.36
C LEU A 51 -19.86 12.47 1.37
N ILE A 52 -18.57 12.42 1.67
CA ILE A 52 -17.51 12.89 0.77
C ILE A 52 -16.61 11.69 0.46
N LEU A 53 -16.53 11.32 -0.83
CA LEU A 53 -15.79 10.15 -1.30
C LEU A 53 -14.50 10.58 -1.99
N ILE A 54 -13.35 10.06 -1.53
CA ILE A 54 -12.04 10.38 -2.10
C ILE A 54 -11.30 9.09 -2.41
N THR A 55 -11.00 8.80 -3.66
CA THR A 55 -10.38 7.52 -4.03
C THR A 55 -9.34 7.69 -5.13
N SER A 56 -8.20 7.02 -4.98
CA SER A 56 -7.22 6.89 -6.06
C SER A 56 -7.52 5.67 -6.93
N THR A 57 -6.95 5.61 -8.12
CA THR A 57 -7.03 4.45 -9.01
C THR A 57 -5.67 3.77 -9.09
N HIS A 58 -5.63 2.44 -9.04
CA HIS A 58 -4.40 1.66 -9.13
C HIS A 58 -4.40 0.70 -10.32
N GLY A 59 -3.24 0.19 -10.70
CA GLY A 59 -3.10 -0.82 -11.75
C GLY A 59 -3.77 -0.38 -13.05
N ARG A 60 -4.72 -1.20 -13.54
CA ARG A 60 -5.45 -0.96 -14.80
C ARG A 60 -6.86 -0.44 -14.58
N GLY A 61 -6.99 0.54 -13.68
CA GLY A 61 -8.30 1.06 -13.29
C GLY A 61 -8.87 0.41 -12.03
N ASP A 62 -8.10 -0.43 -11.36
CA ASP A 62 -8.56 -1.17 -10.19
C ASP A 62 -8.74 -0.22 -8.99
N PRO A 63 -9.78 -0.44 -8.17
CA PRO A 63 -9.95 0.31 -6.94
C PRO A 63 -8.84 -0.04 -5.94
N PRO A 64 -8.46 0.90 -5.04
CA PRO A 64 -7.54 0.59 -3.96
C PRO A 64 -8.10 -0.54 -3.08
N PRO A 65 -7.25 -1.39 -2.46
CA PRO A 65 -7.69 -2.47 -1.59
C PRO A 65 -8.66 -2.01 -0.48
N ALA A 66 -8.41 -0.84 0.12
CA ALA A 66 -9.28 -0.25 1.14
C ALA A 66 -10.72 0.03 0.65
N MET A 67 -10.92 0.21 -0.66
CA MET A 67 -12.26 0.41 -1.25
C MET A 67 -13.02 -0.91 -1.45
N LEU A 68 -12.32 -2.05 -1.56
CA LEU A 68 -12.92 -3.33 -1.96
C LEU A 68 -14.07 -3.83 -1.05
N PRO A 69 -13.99 -3.74 0.29
CA PRO A 69 -15.09 -4.18 1.15
C PRO A 69 -16.39 -3.41 0.88
N LEU A 70 -16.30 -2.07 0.83
CA LEU A 70 -17.42 -1.18 0.54
C LEU A 70 -17.96 -1.42 -0.88
N TRP A 71 -17.06 -1.47 -1.87
CA TRP A 71 -17.42 -1.70 -3.27
C TRP A 71 -18.15 -3.04 -3.48
N THR A 72 -17.63 -4.11 -2.90
CA THR A 72 -18.24 -5.44 -3.01
C THR A 72 -19.63 -5.49 -2.37
N ALA A 73 -19.81 -4.79 -1.25
CA ALA A 73 -21.13 -4.68 -0.62
C ALA A 73 -22.12 -3.92 -1.50
N MET A 74 -21.70 -2.81 -2.12
CA MET A 74 -22.53 -2.03 -3.03
C MET A 74 -22.89 -2.78 -4.32
N LEU A 75 -22.11 -3.78 -4.74
CA LEU A 75 -22.38 -4.58 -5.94
C LEU A 75 -23.39 -5.74 -5.74
N ARG A 76 -23.89 -5.96 -4.52
CA ARG A 76 -24.86 -7.03 -4.26
C ARG A 76 -26.15 -6.79 -5.04
N SER A 77 -26.58 -7.79 -5.81
CA SER A 77 -27.80 -7.74 -6.63
C SER A 77 -29.08 -7.68 -5.81
N SER A 78 -29.03 -8.02 -4.51
CA SER A 78 -30.16 -7.97 -3.59
C SER A 78 -30.46 -6.58 -3.04
N LEU A 79 -29.65 -5.57 -3.36
CA LEU A 79 -29.84 -4.21 -2.86
C LEU A 79 -30.98 -3.52 -3.63
N PRO A 80 -31.92 -2.85 -2.93
CA PRO A 80 -32.85 -1.93 -3.55
C PRO A 80 -32.11 -0.79 -4.30
N GLU A 81 -32.68 -0.32 -5.40
CA GLU A 81 -32.12 0.76 -6.22
C GLU A 81 -32.23 2.15 -5.56
N ASP A 82 -33.01 2.26 -4.49
CA ASP A 82 -33.27 3.48 -3.72
C ASP A 82 -32.64 3.44 -2.31
N ILE A 83 -31.83 2.42 -1.99
CA ILE A 83 -31.29 2.23 -0.64
C ILE A 83 -30.46 3.43 -0.13
N LEU A 84 -29.94 4.26 -1.03
CA LEU A 84 -29.17 5.46 -0.71
C LEU A 84 -29.93 6.76 -1.05
N GLU A 85 -31.26 6.75 -1.19
CA GLU A 85 -32.07 7.94 -1.56
C GLU A 85 -31.81 9.16 -0.66
N ASP A 86 -31.55 8.94 0.63
CA ASP A 86 -31.25 9.97 1.62
C ASP A 86 -29.78 10.44 1.63
N VAL A 87 -28.90 9.74 0.90
CA VAL A 87 -27.45 10.00 0.91
C VAL A 87 -27.11 11.06 -0.13
N HIS A 88 -26.59 12.18 0.35
CA HIS A 88 -26.09 13.27 -0.47
C HIS A 88 -24.56 13.22 -0.48
N PHE A 89 -23.94 13.24 -1.66
CA PHE A 89 -22.49 13.02 -1.74
C PHE A 89 -21.73 13.96 -2.69
N ALA A 90 -20.45 14.14 -2.39
CA ALA A 90 -19.44 14.73 -3.27
C ALA A 90 -18.32 13.70 -3.52
N LEU A 91 -17.65 13.79 -4.67
CA LEU A 91 -16.60 12.82 -5.04
C LEU A 91 -15.39 13.50 -5.68
N PHE A 92 -14.21 13.10 -5.21
CA PHE A 92 -12.92 13.44 -5.82
C PHE A 92 -12.15 12.17 -6.18
N GLY A 93 -11.85 11.98 -7.47
CA GLY A 93 -11.01 10.87 -7.94
C GLY A 93 -9.59 11.32 -8.22
N LEU A 94 -8.60 10.53 -7.80
CA LEU A 94 -7.18 10.75 -8.14
C LEU A 94 -6.71 9.74 -9.19
N GLY A 95 -5.93 10.20 -10.16
CA GLY A 95 -5.33 9.36 -11.19
C GLY A 95 -4.24 10.07 -12.01
N ASP A 96 -3.76 9.41 -13.04
CA ASP A 96 -2.77 9.91 -13.99
C ASP A 96 -3.31 9.65 -15.42
N SER A 97 -3.45 10.71 -16.22
CA SER A 97 -4.02 10.64 -17.57
C SER A 97 -3.14 9.90 -18.59
N SER A 98 -1.91 9.55 -18.25
CA SER A 98 -1.07 8.65 -19.05
C SER A 98 -1.52 7.18 -18.99
N TYR A 99 -2.40 6.84 -18.05
CA TYR A 99 -3.05 5.53 -17.99
C TYR A 99 -4.39 5.57 -18.73
N GLU A 100 -4.70 4.49 -19.46
CA GLU A 100 -5.93 4.35 -20.25
C GLU A 100 -7.20 4.52 -19.39
N ARG A 101 -7.19 3.97 -18.17
CA ARG A 101 -8.31 4.02 -17.22
C ARG A 101 -8.16 5.16 -16.21
N PHE A 102 -8.03 6.40 -16.70
CA PHE A 102 -7.90 7.60 -15.88
C PHE A 102 -9.06 7.77 -14.87
N CYS A 103 -8.73 7.87 -13.58
CA CYS A 103 -9.67 8.02 -12.44
C CYS A 103 -10.82 6.98 -12.42
N TYR A 104 -10.60 5.79 -12.95
CA TYR A 104 -11.66 4.82 -13.18
C TYR A 104 -12.35 4.33 -11.91
N ALA A 105 -11.62 4.13 -10.81
CA ALA A 105 -12.21 3.71 -9.53
C ALA A 105 -13.25 4.73 -9.02
N GLY A 106 -12.94 6.03 -9.11
CA GLY A 106 -13.86 7.10 -8.75
C GLY A 106 -15.06 7.20 -9.70
N LYS A 107 -14.84 7.00 -11.02
CA LYS A 107 -15.92 6.99 -12.03
C LYS A 107 -16.88 5.82 -11.83
N MET A 108 -16.36 4.64 -11.48
CA MET A 108 -17.18 3.47 -11.14
C MET A 108 -18.00 3.70 -9.88
N LEU A 109 -17.37 4.27 -8.84
CA LEU A 109 -18.03 4.59 -7.58
C LEU A 109 -19.16 5.60 -7.78
N LEU A 110 -18.90 6.68 -8.54
CA LEU A 110 -19.90 7.69 -8.91
C LEU A 110 -21.15 7.04 -9.50
N ARG A 111 -20.98 6.26 -10.57
CA ARG A 111 -22.10 5.60 -11.26
C ARG A 111 -22.88 4.68 -10.33
N ARG A 112 -22.17 3.94 -9.46
CA ARG A 112 -22.84 2.99 -8.56
C ARG A 112 -23.60 3.69 -7.43
N MET A 113 -23.10 4.81 -6.92
CA MET A 113 -23.81 5.64 -5.94
C MET A 113 -25.13 6.16 -6.52
N GLU A 114 -25.10 6.71 -7.74
CA GLU A 114 -26.29 7.22 -8.44
C GLU A 114 -27.30 6.08 -8.75
N GLN A 115 -26.82 4.90 -9.16
CA GLN A 115 -27.67 3.72 -9.37
C GLN A 115 -28.35 3.18 -8.12
N LEU A 116 -27.85 3.53 -6.93
CA LEU A 116 -28.42 3.14 -5.64
C LEU A 116 -29.24 4.27 -4.99
N GLY A 117 -29.53 5.35 -5.74
CA GLY A 117 -30.42 6.43 -5.32
C GLY A 117 -29.72 7.64 -4.69
N ALA A 118 -28.39 7.60 -4.50
CA ALA A 118 -27.67 8.69 -3.87
C ALA A 118 -27.67 9.96 -4.73
N THR A 119 -27.86 11.11 -4.09
CA THR A 119 -27.91 12.41 -4.75
C THR A 119 -26.55 13.09 -4.73
N LYS A 120 -26.04 13.45 -5.91
CA LYS A 120 -24.79 14.19 -6.04
C LYS A 120 -25.00 15.67 -5.69
N MET A 121 -24.26 16.20 -4.71
CA MET A 121 -24.38 17.60 -4.25
C MET A 121 -23.69 18.61 -5.19
N GLY A 122 -22.60 18.20 -5.85
CA GLY A 122 -21.78 19.06 -6.70
C GLY A 122 -21.07 18.26 -7.79
N GLU A 123 -20.46 18.93 -8.75
CA GLU A 123 -19.76 18.23 -9.82
C GLU A 123 -18.54 17.47 -9.28
N PRO A 124 -18.38 16.17 -9.64
CA PRO A 124 -17.23 15.41 -9.21
C PRO A 124 -16.01 15.92 -9.97
N ALA A 125 -14.84 15.90 -9.32
CA ALA A 125 -13.60 16.32 -9.95
C ALA A 125 -12.58 15.17 -10.02
N TRP A 126 -11.70 15.27 -11.02
CA TRP A 126 -10.73 14.26 -11.37
C TRP A 126 -9.33 14.89 -11.30
N GLY A 127 -8.61 14.65 -10.21
CA GLY A 127 -7.23 15.08 -10.03
C GLY A 127 -6.30 14.28 -10.94
N ASP A 128 -5.53 14.98 -11.77
CA ASP A 128 -4.54 14.41 -12.68
C ASP A 128 -3.13 14.73 -12.20
N GLU A 129 -2.33 13.70 -11.92
CA GLU A 129 -0.91 13.87 -11.56
C GLU A 129 -0.08 14.47 -12.72
N ARG A 130 -0.58 14.48 -13.96
CA ARG A 130 0.09 15.05 -15.14
C ARG A 130 -0.22 16.51 -15.43
N SER A 131 -1.21 17.08 -14.77
CA SER A 131 -1.55 18.50 -14.92
C SER A 131 -0.38 19.39 -14.51
N PRO A 132 -0.26 20.62 -15.05
CA PRO A 132 0.82 21.55 -14.70
C PRO A 132 0.96 21.78 -13.20
N ASN A 133 -0.15 21.94 -12.46
CA ASN A 133 -0.11 22.03 -11.01
C ASN A 133 -0.48 20.71 -10.31
N GLY A 134 -0.33 19.59 -11.00
CA GLY A 134 -0.78 18.26 -10.55
C GLY A 134 -2.27 18.26 -10.19
N ILE A 135 -2.63 17.54 -9.13
CA ILE A 135 -4.04 17.37 -8.73
C ILE A 135 -4.70 18.68 -8.28
N GLU A 136 -3.93 19.73 -7.98
CA GLU A 136 -4.42 21.00 -7.41
C GLU A 136 -5.35 21.74 -8.37
N ASP A 137 -5.10 21.63 -9.69
CA ASP A 137 -5.91 22.26 -10.74
C ASP A 137 -7.39 21.82 -10.66
N ALA A 138 -7.63 20.56 -10.28
CA ALA A 138 -8.97 20.03 -10.06
C ALA A 138 -9.39 20.12 -8.58
N PHE A 139 -8.45 19.92 -7.65
CA PHE A 139 -8.74 19.82 -6.22
C PHE A 139 -9.20 21.13 -5.60
N LEU A 140 -8.52 22.25 -5.88
CA LEU A 140 -8.84 23.53 -5.23
C LEU A 140 -10.25 24.05 -5.61
N PRO A 141 -10.65 24.07 -6.91
CA PRO A 141 -12.01 24.46 -7.28
C PRO A 141 -13.07 23.50 -6.71
N TRP A 142 -12.78 22.20 -6.69
CA TRP A 142 -13.68 21.19 -6.13
C TRP A 142 -13.85 21.32 -4.62
N LEU A 143 -12.76 21.59 -3.89
CA LEU A 143 -12.79 21.81 -2.45
C LEU A 143 -13.64 23.03 -2.12
N GLN A 144 -13.44 24.15 -2.83
CA GLN A 144 -14.22 25.36 -2.65
C GLN A 144 -15.71 25.10 -2.89
N GLN A 145 -16.05 24.46 -4.02
CA GLN A 145 -17.43 24.08 -4.33
C GLN A 145 -18.04 23.19 -3.23
N THR A 146 -17.27 22.20 -2.74
CA THR A 146 -17.73 21.30 -1.69
C THR A 146 -18.00 22.05 -0.38
N LEU A 147 -17.14 22.99 0.00
CA LEU A 147 -17.37 23.83 1.17
C LEU A 147 -18.62 24.70 1.00
N ASP A 148 -18.78 25.38 -0.13
CA ASP A 148 -19.92 26.24 -0.42
C ASP A 148 -21.26 25.49 -0.37
N LEU A 149 -21.26 24.23 -0.79
CA LEU A 149 -22.43 23.35 -0.76
C LEU A 149 -22.73 22.76 0.62
N TYR A 150 -21.72 22.46 1.43
CA TYR A 150 -21.91 21.74 2.70
C TYR A 150 -22.02 22.69 3.91
N LEU A 151 -21.16 23.71 3.99
CA LEU A 151 -21.08 24.59 5.16
C LEU A 151 -22.42 25.25 5.56
N PRO A 152 -23.31 25.66 4.63
CA PRO A 152 -24.60 26.26 4.99
C PRO A 152 -25.55 25.33 5.76
N TYR A 153 -25.42 24.01 5.60
CA TYR A 153 -26.30 23.02 6.23
C TYR A 153 -25.73 22.45 7.55
N LEU A 154 -24.51 22.85 7.91
CA LEU A 154 -23.80 22.31 9.06
C LEU A 154 -23.77 23.30 10.22
N PRO A 155 -24.01 22.85 11.45
CA PRO A 155 -23.88 23.70 12.63
C PRO A 155 -22.41 24.05 12.88
N LEU A 156 -22.18 25.25 13.38
CA LEU A 156 -20.88 25.63 13.96
C LEU A 156 -20.60 24.79 15.22
N ILE A 157 -19.35 24.37 15.40
CA ILE A 157 -18.88 23.70 16.63
C ILE A 157 -19.05 24.64 17.84
N SER A 158 -18.79 25.93 17.65
CA SER A 158 -19.06 26.98 18.64
C SER A 158 -19.69 28.20 17.97
N PRO A 159 -20.72 28.83 18.58
CA PRO A 159 -21.30 30.08 18.09
C PRO A 159 -20.28 31.23 17.98
N THR A 160 -19.17 31.16 18.72
CA THR A 160 -18.10 32.16 18.72
C THR A 160 -16.92 31.80 17.80
N PHE A 161 -17.00 30.69 17.07
CA PHE A 161 -15.90 30.24 16.22
C PHE A 161 -15.65 31.24 15.09
N GLN A 162 -14.39 31.64 14.93
CA GLN A 162 -13.93 32.45 13.80
C GLN A 162 -13.19 31.59 12.81
N THR A 163 -13.47 31.78 11.51
CA THR A 163 -12.77 31.07 10.45
C THR A 163 -11.27 31.26 10.58
N ILE A 164 -10.55 30.14 10.59
CA ILE A 164 -9.10 30.09 10.69
C ILE A 164 -8.53 30.34 9.30
N GLU A 165 -7.61 31.30 9.18
CA GLU A 165 -6.90 31.55 7.92
C GLU A 165 -6.11 30.31 7.49
N SER A 166 -5.97 30.09 6.18
CA SER A 166 -5.25 28.93 5.62
C SER A 166 -3.79 28.82 6.07
N SER A 167 -3.18 29.95 6.43
CA SER A 167 -1.79 30.08 6.88
C SER A 167 -1.60 29.93 8.40
N ALA A 168 -2.69 29.92 9.17
CA ALA A 168 -2.64 29.76 10.62
C ALA A 168 -2.51 28.27 11.01
N LEU A 169 -1.89 28.02 12.17
CA LEU A 169 -1.77 26.68 12.73
C LEU A 169 -3.14 26.25 13.29
N PRO A 170 -3.78 25.17 12.77
CA PRO A 170 -5.03 24.66 13.34
C PRO A 170 -4.79 24.08 14.74
N SER A 171 -5.87 23.93 15.51
CA SER A 171 -5.79 23.20 16.79
C SER A 171 -5.55 21.71 16.53
N PRO A 172 -4.76 21.03 17.38
CA PRO A 172 -4.49 19.61 17.22
C PRO A 172 -5.76 18.79 17.45
N ILE A 173 -5.90 17.66 16.74
CA ILE A 173 -7.04 16.74 16.89
C ILE A 173 -6.72 15.54 17.79
N TYR A 174 -5.44 15.34 18.12
CA TYR A 174 -4.97 14.29 19.02
C TYR A 174 -4.22 14.88 20.20
N LYS A 175 -4.26 14.17 21.33
CA LYS A 175 -3.54 14.54 22.54
C LYS A 175 -2.58 13.42 22.94
N ILE A 176 -1.34 13.81 23.19
CA ILE A 176 -0.33 12.95 23.81
C ILE A 176 -0.30 13.29 25.30
N CYS A 177 -0.70 12.34 26.13
CA CYS A 177 -0.77 12.47 27.58
C CYS A 177 0.39 11.71 28.23
N PRO A 178 1.11 12.27 29.21
CA PRO A 178 1.97 11.48 30.06
C PRO A 178 1.15 10.38 30.74
N ALA A 179 1.61 9.14 30.70
CA ALA A 179 0.99 8.07 31.47
C ALA A 179 1.20 8.40 32.96
N SER A 180 0.16 8.85 33.64
CA SER A 180 0.22 9.15 35.07
C SER A 180 0.66 7.88 35.81
N THR A 181 1.72 7.94 36.61
CA THR A 181 1.94 6.93 37.65
C THR A 181 0.74 7.02 38.59
N SER A 182 -0.20 6.08 38.44
CA SER A 182 -1.27 5.90 39.41
C SER A 182 -0.63 5.74 40.79
N LYS A 183 -1.14 6.53 41.74
CA LYS A 183 -0.68 6.63 43.13
C LYS A 183 -0.41 5.25 43.74
N THR A 184 0.69 5.16 44.47
CA THR A 184 1.01 4.13 45.48
C THR A 184 -0.23 3.59 46.19
N VAL A 185 -0.58 2.33 45.89
CA VAL A 185 -1.02 1.38 46.91
C VAL A 185 -0.03 0.24 46.82
N GLY A 186 0.75 0.06 47.89
CA GLY A 186 1.79 -0.95 47.95
C GLY A 186 1.21 -2.34 47.74
N HIS A 187 1.62 -2.99 46.66
CA HIS A 187 2.04 -4.38 46.57
C HIS A 187 2.63 -4.57 45.18
N ASP A 188 3.74 -5.29 45.08
CA ASP A 188 4.41 -5.73 43.84
C ASP A 188 3.41 -5.99 42.71
N LEU A 189 3.28 -5.04 41.79
CA LEU A 189 2.49 -5.23 40.57
C LEU A 189 3.39 -5.94 39.57
N SER A 190 3.41 -7.27 39.68
CA SER A 190 3.74 -8.15 38.56
C SER A 190 2.89 -7.75 37.36
N LEU A 191 3.54 -7.43 36.23
CA LEU A 191 2.93 -7.14 34.93
C LEU A 191 2.13 -8.32 34.33
N ASP A 192 1.85 -9.37 35.11
CA ASP A 192 1.24 -10.62 34.66
C ASP A 192 -0.32 -10.62 34.73
N ARG A 193 -0.98 -9.46 34.94
CA ARG A 193 -2.46 -9.38 35.10
C ARG A 193 -3.18 -8.26 34.35
N LEU A 194 -2.72 -7.87 33.17
CA LEU A 194 -3.46 -6.96 32.28
C LEU A 194 -4.11 -7.72 31.11
N SER A 195 -5.04 -8.62 31.42
CA SER A 195 -6.05 -9.10 30.49
C SER A 195 -7.43 -8.81 31.07
N ILE A 196 -7.98 -7.64 30.72
CA ILE A 196 -9.38 -7.32 31.01
C ILE A 196 -10.08 -7.12 29.68
N SER A 197 -10.85 -8.14 29.29
CA SER A 197 -11.78 -8.10 28.17
C SER A 197 -12.95 -7.19 28.53
N PHE A 198 -13.18 -6.12 27.77
CA PHE A 198 -14.45 -5.39 27.79
C PHE A 198 -15.26 -5.76 26.54
N PRO A 199 -16.54 -6.15 26.68
CA PRO A 199 -17.42 -6.36 25.54
C PRO A 199 -17.88 -5.01 24.99
N ILE A 200 -17.44 -4.67 23.77
CA ILE A 200 -18.00 -3.55 22.98
C ILE A 200 -18.98 -4.12 21.96
N PRO A 201 -20.20 -3.58 21.82
CA PRO A 201 -21.20 -4.10 20.88
C PRO A 201 -20.85 -3.77 19.42
N ASN A 202 -20.88 -4.79 18.57
CA ASN A 202 -21.15 -4.77 17.12
C ASN A 202 -20.48 -3.67 16.27
N GLY A 203 -19.15 -3.66 16.27
CA GLY A 203 -18.31 -3.20 15.15
C GLY A 203 -17.01 -4.00 15.25
N ARG A 204 -16.38 -4.42 14.14
CA ARG A 204 -15.04 -5.01 14.24
C ARG A 204 -14.11 -3.92 14.77
N PRO A 205 -13.57 -4.02 16.00
CA PRO A 205 -12.63 -3.03 16.47
C PRO A 205 -11.36 -3.11 15.63
N ALA A 206 -10.59 -2.03 15.58
CA ALA A 206 -9.19 -2.11 15.17
C ALA A 206 -8.55 -3.30 15.91
N PRO A 207 -7.74 -4.13 15.25
CA PRO A 207 -7.17 -5.31 15.88
C PRO A 207 -6.51 -4.89 17.19
N VAL A 208 -6.92 -5.49 18.32
CA VAL A 208 -6.26 -5.27 19.61
C VAL A 208 -4.79 -5.63 19.41
N ARG A 209 -3.88 -5.11 20.22
CA ARG A 209 -2.47 -5.47 20.06
C ARG A 209 -2.07 -6.38 21.18
N VAL A 210 -1.80 -7.64 20.88
CA VAL A 210 -1.39 -8.64 21.86
C VAL A 210 0.14 -8.67 21.98
N GLU A 211 0.61 -8.52 23.23
CA GLU A 211 2.02 -8.59 23.59
C GLU A 211 2.58 -9.99 23.35
N ASP A 212 3.88 -10.03 23.01
CA ASP A 212 4.64 -11.26 22.91
C ASP A 212 4.75 -11.98 24.27
N GLN A 213 3.97 -13.05 24.45
CA GLN A 213 4.00 -13.89 25.67
C GLN A 213 5.12 -14.96 25.67
N ALA A 214 5.96 -15.04 24.62
CA ALA A 214 6.89 -16.15 24.42
C ALA A 214 8.33 -15.88 24.92
N ARG A 215 8.61 -14.74 25.58
CA ARG A 215 9.95 -14.43 26.13
C ARG A 215 9.95 -14.08 27.62
N ASP A 216 11.00 -14.56 28.29
CA ASP A 216 11.43 -14.13 29.62
C ASP A 216 11.69 -12.61 29.67
N LYS A 217 11.39 -12.02 30.83
CA LYS A 217 11.18 -10.60 31.20
C LYS A 217 12.34 -9.59 30.94
N ALA A 218 13.16 -9.76 29.90
CA ALA A 218 14.40 -8.96 29.72
C ALA A 218 14.58 -8.22 28.37
N SER A 219 13.64 -8.24 27.43
CA SER A 219 13.72 -7.37 26.24
C SER A 219 12.38 -6.72 25.93
N THR A 220 12.39 -5.41 25.65
CA THR A 220 11.27 -4.56 25.19
C THR A 220 10.12 -5.36 24.56
N SER A 221 8.93 -5.28 25.16
CA SER A 221 7.75 -6.05 24.72
C SER A 221 7.42 -5.70 23.26
N ARG A 222 7.45 -6.71 22.39
CA ARG A 222 7.12 -6.53 20.98
C ARG A 222 5.61 -6.64 20.85
N ILE A 223 5.01 -5.64 20.23
CA ILE A 223 3.56 -5.49 20.08
C ILE A 223 3.23 -5.71 18.60
N LYS A 224 2.26 -6.59 18.30
CA LYS A 224 1.71 -6.76 16.94
C LYS A 224 0.21 -6.46 16.93
N PRO A 225 -0.38 -6.04 15.80
CA PRO A 225 -1.83 -6.11 15.61
C PRO A 225 -2.36 -7.54 15.79
N ASP A 226 -3.59 -7.69 16.30
CA ASP A 226 -4.27 -8.98 16.53
C ASP A 226 -4.38 -9.80 15.25
N ASP A 227 -4.58 -9.15 14.11
CA ASP A 227 -4.72 -9.78 12.78
C ASP A 227 -3.37 -10.19 12.17
N TRP A 228 -2.26 -9.98 12.88
CA TRP A 228 -0.92 -10.37 12.46
C TRP A 228 -0.51 -11.63 13.18
N VAL A 229 0.40 -12.40 12.58
CA VAL A 229 0.98 -13.60 13.18
C VAL A 229 2.48 -13.40 13.35
N TRP A 230 3.02 -14.02 14.39
CA TRP A 230 4.46 -14.00 14.58
C TRP A 230 5.10 -15.08 13.70
N ALA A 231 6.22 -14.70 13.07
CA ALA A 231 7.05 -15.63 12.34
C ALA A 231 8.53 -15.41 12.67
N THR A 232 9.29 -16.49 12.67
CA THR A 232 10.73 -16.46 12.91
C THR A 232 11.48 -16.54 11.59
N LEU A 233 12.41 -15.59 11.38
CA LEU A 233 13.32 -15.58 10.23
C LEU A 233 14.26 -16.78 10.26
N LYS A 234 14.11 -17.72 9.32
CA LYS A 234 14.95 -18.93 9.21
C LYS A 234 16.02 -18.81 8.15
N LYS A 235 15.78 -18.03 7.10
CA LYS A 235 16.69 -17.87 5.98
C LYS A 235 16.71 -16.42 5.53
N ASN A 236 17.91 -15.88 5.32
CA ASN A 236 18.14 -14.56 4.74
C ASN A 236 19.43 -14.63 3.94
N ILE A 237 19.34 -15.16 2.72
CA ILE A 237 20.52 -15.41 1.89
C ILE A 237 20.44 -14.65 0.58
N ARG A 238 21.59 -14.15 0.12
CA ARG A 238 21.73 -13.58 -1.21
C ARG A 238 21.75 -14.71 -2.24
N ILE A 239 20.89 -14.61 -3.25
CA ILE A 239 20.78 -15.59 -4.34
C ILE A 239 21.43 -15.10 -5.65
N THR A 240 21.73 -13.81 -5.78
CA THR A 240 22.57 -13.31 -6.87
C THR A 240 24.04 -13.59 -6.61
N SER A 241 24.85 -13.64 -7.66
CA SER A 241 26.31 -13.74 -7.49
C SER A 241 26.85 -12.56 -6.67
N LYS A 242 27.91 -12.80 -5.88
CA LYS A 242 28.46 -11.79 -4.94
C LYS A 242 28.87 -10.49 -5.62
N ASP A 243 29.41 -10.61 -6.82
CA ASP A 243 29.89 -9.47 -7.62
C ASP A 243 28.77 -8.78 -8.43
N TRP A 244 27.53 -9.29 -8.36
CA TRP A 244 26.40 -8.66 -9.03
C TRP A 244 26.01 -7.34 -8.36
N TRP A 245 25.66 -6.34 -9.16
CA TRP A 245 25.31 -5.00 -8.65
C TRP A 245 24.02 -5.00 -7.81
N GLN A 246 23.07 -5.89 -8.09
CA GLN A 246 21.81 -6.01 -7.35
C GLN A 246 21.87 -7.19 -6.38
N ASP A 247 21.73 -6.92 -5.09
CA ASP A 247 21.55 -7.94 -4.07
C ASP A 247 20.07 -8.36 -4.05
N VAL A 248 19.78 -9.59 -4.46
CA VAL A 248 18.45 -10.18 -4.33
C VAL A 248 18.54 -11.31 -3.34
N ARG A 249 17.59 -11.36 -2.40
CA ARG A 249 17.58 -12.30 -1.30
C ARG A 249 16.39 -13.20 -1.31
N GLU A 250 16.63 -14.44 -0.90
CA GLU A 250 15.61 -15.37 -0.48
C GLU A 250 15.46 -15.27 1.03
N ILE A 251 14.24 -14.93 1.46
CA ILE A 251 13.85 -14.80 2.85
C ILE A 251 12.89 -15.95 3.18
N GLU A 252 13.14 -16.71 4.24
CA GLU A 252 12.20 -17.72 4.76
C GLU A 252 11.76 -17.35 6.17
N LEU A 253 10.45 -17.29 6.37
CA LEU A 253 9.79 -17.01 7.64
C LEU A 253 8.97 -18.25 8.03
N GLU A 254 9.17 -18.77 9.23
CA GLU A 254 8.38 -19.89 9.78
C GLU A 254 7.37 -19.34 10.78
N PHE A 255 6.10 -19.68 10.64
CA PHE A 255 5.07 -19.28 11.60
C PHE A 255 5.35 -19.91 12.95
N ASP A 256 5.24 -19.13 14.02
CA ASP A 256 5.45 -19.66 15.37
C ASP A 256 4.22 -20.42 15.90
N ASP A 257 3.03 -20.05 15.41
CA ASP A 257 1.78 -20.71 15.77
C ASP A 257 1.56 -21.94 14.86
N PRO A 258 1.60 -23.16 15.40
CA PRO A 258 1.39 -24.39 14.63
C PRO A 258 -0.04 -24.51 14.08
N ASP A 259 -1.02 -23.81 14.66
CA ASP A 259 -2.42 -23.83 14.21
C ASP A 259 -2.70 -22.78 13.12
N THR A 260 -1.64 -22.12 12.59
CA THR A 260 -1.76 -21.17 11.49
C THR A 260 -2.41 -21.82 10.27
N LYS A 261 -3.47 -21.18 9.77
CA LYS A 261 -4.19 -21.66 8.59
C LYS A 261 -3.30 -21.61 7.34
N PRO A 262 -3.37 -22.63 6.47
CA PRO A 262 -2.68 -22.61 5.19
C PRO A 262 -3.04 -21.38 4.36
N TYR A 263 -2.03 -20.73 3.78
CA TYR A 263 -2.23 -19.71 2.77
C TYR A 263 -2.28 -20.34 1.38
N LEU A 264 -2.93 -19.66 0.43
CA LEU A 264 -3.02 -20.12 -0.96
C LEU A 264 -1.85 -19.56 -1.77
N ALA A 265 -1.36 -20.31 -2.75
CA ALA A 265 -0.40 -19.77 -3.71
C ALA A 265 -0.98 -18.52 -4.39
N GLY A 266 -0.16 -17.47 -4.55
CA GLY A 266 -0.59 -16.15 -4.99
C GLY A 266 -0.97 -15.19 -3.86
N SER A 267 -1.02 -15.65 -2.60
CA SER A 267 -1.13 -14.80 -1.41
C SER A 267 0.05 -13.82 -1.29
N ILE A 268 -0.21 -12.72 -0.58
CA ILE A 268 0.74 -11.64 -0.32
C ILE A 268 1.18 -11.67 1.14
N CYS A 269 2.48 -11.58 1.39
CA CYS A 269 3.04 -11.37 2.72
C CYS A 269 3.32 -9.89 2.94
N SER A 270 2.71 -9.31 3.98
CA SER A 270 2.95 -7.95 4.43
C SER A 270 3.93 -7.94 5.60
N LEU A 271 4.97 -7.12 5.47
CA LEU A 271 5.97 -6.87 6.51
C LEU A 271 5.88 -5.43 6.97
N GLN A 272 5.99 -5.18 8.29
CA GLN A 272 6.11 -3.84 8.82
C GLN A 272 7.58 -3.54 9.12
N PRO A 273 8.24 -2.67 8.34
CA PRO A 273 9.62 -2.29 8.63
C PRO A 273 9.69 -1.37 9.85
N GLN A 274 10.90 -1.17 10.36
CA GLN A 274 11.18 -0.20 11.43
C GLN A 274 12.11 0.90 10.92
N SER A 275 11.86 2.13 11.34
CA SER A 275 12.79 3.25 11.15
C SER A 275 14.11 2.92 11.85
N ARG A 276 15.23 3.33 11.24
CA ARG A 276 16.54 3.12 11.87
C ARG A 276 16.70 4.02 13.09
N GLU A 277 17.39 3.51 14.10
CA GLU A 277 17.68 4.26 15.32
C GLU A 277 18.38 5.60 15.03
N ASP A 278 19.35 5.61 14.12
CA ASP A 278 20.06 6.83 13.70
C ASP A 278 19.10 7.91 13.13
N ASP A 279 18.14 7.50 12.30
CA ASP A 279 17.18 8.43 11.68
C ASP A 279 16.21 8.98 12.74
N VAL A 280 15.78 8.13 13.68
CA VAL A 280 14.89 8.53 14.79
C VAL A 280 15.61 9.49 15.73
N ASN A 281 16.86 9.21 16.09
CA ASN A 281 17.67 10.08 16.93
C ASN A 281 17.91 11.44 16.26
N MET A 282 18.28 11.44 14.97
CA MET A 282 18.45 12.67 14.20
C MET A 282 17.15 13.49 14.15
N PHE A 283 15.99 12.86 13.96
CA PHE A 283 14.71 13.55 14.01
C PHE A 283 14.45 14.16 15.41
N LEU A 284 14.63 13.38 16.48
CA LEU A 284 14.40 13.82 17.86
C LEU A 284 15.30 15.00 18.25
N GLU A 285 16.57 14.96 17.84
CA GLU A 285 17.53 16.04 18.08
C GLU A 285 17.14 17.31 17.32
N MET A 286 16.87 17.20 16.02
CA MET A 286 16.46 18.35 15.20
C MET A 286 15.19 19.01 15.71
N MET A 287 14.23 18.21 16.24
CA MET A 287 12.97 18.71 16.76
C MET A 287 13.02 19.09 18.24
N GLU A 288 14.17 18.94 18.91
CA GLU A 288 14.36 19.21 20.34
C GLU A 288 13.43 18.39 21.25
N LEU A 289 13.16 17.13 20.85
CA LEU A 289 12.25 16.21 21.54
C LEU A 289 12.99 15.06 22.26
N THR A 290 14.32 15.04 22.26
CA THR A 290 15.13 13.96 22.85
C THR A 290 14.79 13.68 24.32
N SER A 291 14.55 14.72 25.12
CA SER A 291 14.20 14.57 26.55
C SER A 291 12.85 13.88 26.78
N LYS A 292 11.93 13.97 25.82
CA LYS A 292 10.58 13.38 25.90
C LYS A 292 10.46 12.07 25.12
N ALA A 293 11.54 11.65 24.45
CA ALA A 293 11.50 10.53 23.50
C ALA A 293 11.05 9.21 24.13
N ASP A 294 11.50 8.97 25.37
CA ASP A 294 11.34 7.71 26.10
C ASP A 294 10.39 7.83 27.30
N GLU A 295 9.72 8.98 27.45
CA GLU A 295 8.64 9.13 28.42
C GLU A 295 7.45 8.25 28.02
N VAL A 296 6.84 7.58 29.01
CA VAL A 296 5.65 6.78 28.78
C VAL A 296 4.47 7.70 28.54
N ILE A 297 3.85 7.55 27.38
CA ILE A 297 2.72 8.36 26.93
C ILE A 297 1.54 7.49 26.52
N THR A 298 0.35 8.07 26.55
CA THR A 298 -0.86 7.53 25.92
C THR A 298 -1.39 8.53 24.89
N ILE A 299 -2.18 8.03 23.94
CA ILE A 299 -2.78 8.85 22.88
C ILE A 299 -4.30 8.83 23.05
N GLU A 300 -4.90 10.01 22.95
CA GLU A 300 -6.34 10.23 23.01
C GLU A 300 -6.78 11.11 21.83
N THR A 301 -8.02 10.97 21.39
CA THR A 301 -8.63 11.93 20.46
C THR A 301 -9.15 13.14 21.23
N LEU A 302 -9.00 14.33 20.65
CA LEU A 302 -9.59 15.58 21.14
C LEU A 302 -10.98 15.84 20.55
N LEU A 303 -11.40 15.05 19.56
CA LEU A 303 -12.67 15.17 18.87
C LEU A 303 -13.47 13.88 19.05
N ASP A 304 -14.68 13.98 19.62
CA ASP A 304 -15.53 12.83 19.92
C ASP A 304 -15.92 12.05 18.65
N GLU A 305 -16.08 12.74 17.52
CA GLU A 305 -16.49 12.17 16.25
C GLU A 305 -15.35 11.56 15.43
N GLN A 306 -14.09 11.81 15.79
CA GLN A 306 -12.91 11.34 15.06
C GLN A 306 -12.20 10.24 15.87
N PRO A 307 -12.24 8.98 15.43
CA PRO A 307 -11.49 7.93 16.11
C PRO A 307 -9.98 8.07 15.86
N LEU A 308 -9.21 7.40 16.71
CA LEU A 308 -7.77 7.25 16.50
C LEU A 308 -7.51 6.40 15.24
N PRO A 309 -6.55 6.80 14.39
CA PRO A 309 -6.15 6.01 13.23
C PRO A 309 -5.65 4.62 13.65
N SER A 310 -6.06 3.58 12.92
CA SER A 310 -5.70 2.17 13.21
C SER A 310 -4.20 1.87 13.20
N HIS A 311 -3.40 2.69 12.52
CA HIS A 311 -1.95 2.54 12.49
C HIS A 311 -1.29 2.94 13.83
N LEU A 312 -1.95 3.76 14.66
CA LEU A 312 -1.47 4.15 15.99
C LEU A 312 -1.82 3.09 17.04
N PRO A 313 -1.16 3.11 18.22
CA PRO A 313 -1.59 2.32 19.36
C PRO A 313 -3.05 2.65 19.76
N PRO A 314 -3.85 1.66 20.20
CA PRO A 314 -5.20 1.90 20.69
C PRO A 314 -5.24 2.94 21.83
N ALA A 315 -6.36 3.65 21.96
CA ALA A 315 -6.53 4.67 23.00
C ALA A 315 -6.18 4.13 24.39
N GLY A 316 -5.40 4.91 25.15
CA GLY A 316 -4.97 4.51 26.50
C GLY A 316 -3.85 3.47 26.56
N THR A 317 -3.40 2.92 25.42
CA THR A 317 -2.26 1.97 25.40
C THR A 317 -0.95 2.72 25.65
N PRO A 318 -0.15 2.35 26.66
CA PRO A 318 1.15 2.96 26.91
C PRO A 318 2.10 2.77 25.72
N THR A 319 2.80 3.84 25.34
CA THR A 319 3.85 3.84 24.30
C THR A 319 4.88 4.92 24.61
N THR A 320 5.83 5.15 23.70
CA THR A 320 6.79 6.27 23.77
C THR A 320 6.85 7.00 22.43
N LEU A 321 7.30 8.26 22.43
CA LEU A 321 7.50 9.01 21.19
C LEU A 321 8.50 8.30 20.27
N ARG A 322 9.57 7.74 20.82
CA ARG A 322 10.55 6.92 20.09
C ARG A 322 9.88 5.72 19.43
N SER A 323 9.00 5.02 20.13
CA SER A 323 8.27 3.87 19.58
C SER A 323 7.35 4.28 18.42
N LEU A 324 6.69 5.44 18.53
CA LEU A 324 5.85 5.99 17.45
C LEU A 324 6.67 6.29 16.19
N LEU A 325 7.82 6.95 16.33
CA LEU A 325 8.72 7.26 15.21
C LEU A 325 9.39 6.01 14.62
N THR A 326 9.58 4.97 15.43
CA THR A 326 10.20 3.72 15.00
C THR A 326 9.23 2.83 14.23
N ASN A 327 7.98 2.74 14.67
CA ASN A 327 7.05 1.71 14.21
C ASN A 327 5.80 2.26 13.49
N HIS A 328 5.44 3.53 13.69
CA HIS A 328 4.12 4.05 13.31
C HIS A 328 4.14 5.23 12.36
N LEU A 329 5.18 6.07 12.39
CA LEU A 329 5.28 7.30 11.61
C LEU A 329 6.43 7.22 10.61
N ASP A 330 6.19 7.61 9.37
CA ASP A 330 7.19 7.61 8.31
C ASP A 330 7.93 8.96 8.25
N ILE A 331 9.13 8.98 8.81
CA ILE A 331 10.05 10.13 8.77
C ILE A 331 10.96 10.14 7.52
N ARG A 332 10.90 9.08 6.70
CA ARG A 332 11.79 8.86 5.55
C ARG A 332 11.07 8.95 4.21
N CYS A 333 9.74 9.05 4.17
CA CYS A 333 9.03 9.24 2.93
C CYS A 333 9.36 10.61 2.30
N SER A 334 9.14 10.72 0.99
CA SER A 334 9.18 12.02 0.30
C SER A 334 8.04 12.90 0.81
N PRO A 335 8.30 14.14 1.25
CA PRO A 335 7.24 15.03 1.72
C PRO A 335 6.29 15.37 0.57
N ARG A 336 4.99 15.40 0.87
CA ARG A 336 3.93 15.88 -0.03
C ARG A 336 3.73 17.39 0.14
N LYS A 337 2.97 18.02 -0.76
CA LYS A 337 2.60 19.45 -0.67
C LYS A 337 2.04 19.82 0.70
N SER A 338 1.16 19.00 1.27
CA SER A 338 0.58 19.20 2.61
C SER A 338 1.62 19.31 3.72
N PHE A 339 2.77 18.62 3.61
CA PHE A 339 3.86 18.72 4.58
C PHE A 339 4.51 20.10 4.51
N PHE A 340 4.72 20.65 3.31
CA PHE A 340 5.22 22.02 3.14
C PHE A 340 4.19 23.05 3.63
N GLU A 341 2.89 22.83 3.40
CA GLU A 341 1.83 23.66 3.99
C GLU A 341 1.90 23.64 5.54
N TRP A 342 2.18 22.49 6.15
CA TRP A 342 2.38 22.40 7.60
C TRP A 342 3.62 23.14 8.08
N LEU A 343 4.77 22.94 7.43
CA LEU A 343 5.99 23.68 7.77
C LEU A 343 5.76 25.19 7.64
N ARG A 344 5.00 25.63 6.63
CA ARG A 344 4.70 27.04 6.43
C ARG A 344 3.86 27.66 7.54
N ARG A 345 2.99 26.87 8.19
CA ARG A 345 2.21 27.27 9.37
C ARG A 345 3.05 27.31 10.65
N LEU A 346 4.13 26.51 10.71
CA LEU A 346 5.00 26.37 11.88
C LEU A 346 6.22 27.32 11.86
N SER A 347 6.71 27.68 10.68
CA SER A 347 7.93 28.47 10.54
C SER A 347 7.71 29.92 10.98
N THR A 348 8.57 30.40 11.88
CA THR A 348 8.62 31.80 12.30
C THR A 348 9.69 32.60 11.57
N ASN A 349 10.56 31.95 10.79
CA ASN A 349 11.64 32.59 10.05
C ASN A 349 11.15 33.09 8.69
N GLU A 350 11.41 34.36 8.36
CA GLU A 350 10.93 35.00 7.13
C GLU A 350 11.45 34.32 5.86
N MET A 351 12.75 34.03 5.79
CA MET A 351 13.35 33.37 4.62
C MET A 351 12.82 31.95 4.41
N GLU A 352 12.64 31.19 5.49
CA GLU A 352 12.03 29.86 5.40
C GLU A 352 10.58 29.95 4.92
N ARG A 353 9.82 30.94 5.40
CA ARG A 353 8.43 31.15 4.97
C ARG A 353 8.33 31.50 3.49
N GLU A 354 9.17 32.42 3.00
CA GLU A 354 9.22 32.77 1.56
C GLU A 354 9.51 31.53 0.70
N ARG A 355 10.52 30.73 1.09
CA ARG A 355 10.85 29.51 0.35
C ARG A 355 9.74 28.45 0.40
N LEU A 356 9.04 28.34 1.52
CA LEU A 356 7.89 27.45 1.65
C LEU A 356 6.69 27.93 0.83
N ASP A 357 6.47 29.24 0.74
CA ASP A 357 5.43 29.83 -0.11
C ASP A 357 5.69 29.54 -1.59
N GLU A 358 6.95 29.62 -2.05
CA GLU A 358 7.36 29.19 -3.41
C GLU A 358 7.01 27.71 -3.66
N PHE A 359 7.36 26.81 -2.73
CA PHE A 359 7.03 25.38 -2.85
C PHE A 359 5.53 25.12 -2.92
N ILE A 360 4.72 25.85 -2.15
CA ILE A 360 3.26 25.67 -2.13
C ILE A 360 2.62 26.21 -3.41
N ALA A 361 3.17 27.29 -3.96
CA ALA A 361 2.68 27.92 -5.19
C ALA A 361 3.00 27.11 -6.45
N ASP A 362 4.17 26.47 -6.51
CA ASP A 362 4.65 25.75 -7.69
C ASP A 362 4.99 24.27 -7.40
N PRO A 363 4.17 23.32 -7.89
CA PRO A 363 4.44 21.89 -7.76
C PRO A 363 5.75 21.42 -8.42
N ASP A 364 6.25 22.11 -9.45
CA ASP A 364 7.52 21.78 -10.09
C ASP A 364 8.72 22.05 -9.17
N GLU A 365 8.64 23.05 -8.29
CA GLU A 365 9.64 23.32 -7.27
C GLU A 365 9.69 22.16 -6.26
N ILE A 366 8.54 21.67 -5.78
CA ILE A 366 8.48 20.48 -4.91
C ILE A 366 9.02 19.27 -5.65
N HIS A 367 8.63 19.06 -6.91
CA HIS A 367 9.07 17.92 -7.69
C HIS A 367 10.61 17.94 -7.86
N THR A 368 11.19 19.10 -8.17
CA THR A 368 12.63 19.27 -8.36
C THR A 368 13.39 19.13 -7.04
N TYR A 369 12.87 19.68 -5.94
CA TYR A 369 13.53 19.67 -4.64
C TYR A 369 13.40 18.34 -3.89
N ALA A 370 12.22 17.73 -3.90
CA ALA A 370 11.88 16.56 -3.10
C ALA A 370 11.63 15.30 -3.93
N THR A 371 10.65 15.30 -4.83
CA THR A 371 10.18 14.07 -5.51
C THR A 371 11.28 13.44 -6.39
N ARG A 372 11.86 14.22 -7.30
CA ARG A 372 12.90 13.78 -8.26
C ARG A 372 14.19 13.27 -7.57
N PRO A 373 14.75 13.95 -6.56
CA PRO A 373 15.90 13.43 -5.82
C PRO A 373 15.52 12.48 -4.68
N SER A 374 14.23 12.18 -4.51
CA SER A 374 13.68 11.39 -3.39
C SER A 374 14.20 11.89 -2.04
N ARG A 375 14.11 13.20 -1.83
CA ARG A 375 14.45 13.85 -0.54
C ARG A 375 13.43 13.42 0.50
N THR A 376 13.91 13.16 1.70
CA THR A 376 13.08 12.64 2.80
C THR A 376 12.64 13.74 3.74
N ILE A 377 11.56 13.50 4.51
CA ILE A 377 11.09 14.45 5.54
C ILE A 377 12.23 14.91 6.46
N VAL A 378 13.06 13.98 6.96
CA VAL A 378 14.21 14.31 7.83
C VAL A 378 15.23 15.21 7.13
N GLU A 379 15.53 14.96 5.86
CA GLU A 379 16.45 15.83 5.10
C GLU A 379 15.85 17.20 4.82
N THR A 380 14.54 17.26 4.55
CA THR A 380 13.83 18.53 4.39
C THR A 380 13.88 19.33 5.69
N LEU A 381 13.61 18.71 6.84
CA LEU A 381 13.70 19.37 8.15
C LEU A 381 15.13 19.88 8.46
N ALA A 382 16.17 19.20 7.96
CA ALA A 382 17.55 19.67 8.10
C ALA A 382 17.85 20.95 7.29
N ASP A 383 17.11 21.20 6.20
CA ASP A 383 17.19 22.45 5.43
C ASP A 383 16.40 23.59 6.09
N PHE A 384 15.29 23.28 6.79
CA PHE A 384 14.43 24.23 7.50
C PHE A 384 14.76 24.28 9.00
N ARG A 385 15.97 24.75 9.32
CA ARG A 385 16.59 24.68 10.65
C ARG A 385 15.92 25.51 11.74
N PHE A 386 15.06 26.47 11.42
CA PHE A 386 14.31 27.27 12.41
C PHE A 386 12.90 26.73 12.64
N THR A 387 12.43 25.83 11.79
CA THR A 387 11.11 25.21 11.93
C THR A 387 11.20 23.97 12.83
N ARG A 388 10.26 23.84 13.77
CA ARG A 388 10.15 22.68 14.67
C ARG A 388 8.73 22.13 14.60
N ILE A 389 8.61 20.80 14.51
CA ILE A 389 7.33 20.12 14.63
C ILE A 389 7.02 19.94 16.12
N PRO A 390 5.97 20.57 16.65
CA PRO A 390 5.61 20.40 18.05
C PRO A 390 5.04 19.00 18.28
N ILE A 391 5.31 18.42 19.45
CA ILE A 391 4.80 17.09 19.85
C ILE A 391 3.26 17.00 19.74
N SER A 392 2.55 18.11 19.92
CA SER A 392 1.08 18.17 19.82
C SER A 392 0.53 17.92 18.41
N HIS A 393 1.30 18.18 17.36
CA HIS A 393 0.85 18.03 15.97
C HIS A 393 1.58 16.91 15.21
N ILE A 394 2.50 16.20 15.87
CA ILE A 394 3.38 15.24 15.20
C ILE A 394 2.60 14.11 14.50
N LEU A 395 1.46 13.70 15.08
CA LEU A 395 0.60 12.64 14.55
C LEU A 395 -0.21 13.08 13.32
N GLU A 396 -0.38 14.39 13.10
CA GLU A 396 -1.13 14.96 11.96
C GLU A 396 -0.20 15.38 10.82
N ILE A 397 1.07 15.62 11.13
CA ILE A 397 2.09 16.08 10.17
C ILE A 397 2.85 14.90 9.57
N LEU A 398 3.22 13.91 10.39
CA LEU A 398 3.96 12.76 9.91
C LEU A 398 3.00 11.70 9.37
N PRO A 399 3.20 11.24 8.12
CA PRO A 399 2.35 10.21 7.54
C PRO A 399 2.59 8.84 8.22
N PRO A 400 1.64 7.90 8.08
CA PRO A 400 1.79 6.57 8.65
C PRO A 400 2.92 5.78 7.99
N LEU A 401 3.68 5.04 8.81
CA LEU A 401 4.68 4.10 8.34
C LEU A 401 4.01 2.92 7.64
N ARG A 402 4.28 2.79 6.33
CA ARG A 402 3.62 1.77 5.52
C ARG A 402 4.22 0.40 5.66
N ARG A 403 3.33 -0.57 5.66
CA ARG A 403 3.63 -1.99 5.48
C ARG A 403 4.13 -2.20 4.04
N ARG A 404 5.06 -3.13 3.86
CA ARG A 404 5.55 -3.54 2.55
C ARG A 404 5.03 -4.92 2.20
N GLN A 405 4.36 -5.00 1.06
CA GLN A 405 3.83 -6.24 0.51
C GLN A 405 4.86 -6.91 -0.38
N PHE A 406 4.91 -8.24 -0.30
CA PHE A 406 5.73 -9.11 -1.13
C PHE A 406 4.89 -10.30 -1.58
N SER A 407 4.94 -10.64 -2.86
CA SER A 407 4.35 -11.87 -3.35
C SER A 407 5.09 -13.07 -2.79
N ILE A 408 4.32 -14.02 -2.29
CA ILE A 408 4.87 -15.22 -1.69
C ILE A 408 5.46 -16.11 -2.79
N ALA A 409 6.70 -16.54 -2.59
CA ALA A 409 7.49 -17.34 -3.53
C ALA A 409 7.37 -18.86 -3.33
N SER A 410 6.62 -19.31 -2.31
CA SER A 410 6.43 -20.71 -1.93
C SER A 410 4.95 -21.10 -1.88
N SER A 411 4.65 -22.35 -2.13
CA SER A 411 3.37 -22.99 -1.81
C SER A 411 3.37 -23.55 -0.39
N TRP A 412 2.20 -23.54 0.26
CA TRP A 412 2.07 -24.14 1.59
C TRP A 412 2.31 -25.65 1.55
N GLU A 413 1.93 -26.31 0.46
CA GLU A 413 2.02 -27.76 0.31
C GLU A 413 3.45 -28.28 0.14
N ASP A 414 4.37 -27.48 -0.42
CA ASP A 414 5.82 -27.78 -0.41
C ASP A 414 6.48 -27.34 0.90
N HIS A 415 6.00 -26.24 1.49
CA HIS A 415 6.65 -25.57 2.62
C HIS A 415 5.66 -25.33 3.77
N PRO A 416 5.15 -26.39 4.43
CA PRO A 416 4.12 -26.23 5.46
C PRO A 416 4.64 -25.41 6.64
N GLY A 417 3.83 -24.46 7.10
CA GLY A 417 4.20 -23.56 8.20
C GLY A 417 5.25 -22.50 7.82
N LYS A 418 5.60 -22.35 6.54
CA LYS A 418 6.65 -21.43 6.09
C LYS A 418 6.22 -20.57 4.93
N VAL A 419 6.75 -19.34 4.89
CA VAL A 419 6.61 -18.39 3.78
C VAL A 419 7.99 -18.03 3.27
N GLN A 420 8.20 -18.18 1.97
CA GLN A 420 9.42 -17.73 1.30
C GLN A 420 9.12 -16.48 0.47
N LEU A 421 10.02 -15.50 0.51
CA LEU A 421 9.93 -14.25 -0.23
C LEU A 421 11.18 -14.05 -1.07
N LEU A 422 11.02 -13.33 -2.18
CA LEU A 422 12.11 -12.93 -3.06
C LEU A 422 12.25 -11.41 -3.06
N VAL A 423 13.27 -10.89 -2.38
CA VAL A 423 13.41 -9.47 -2.08
C VAL A 423 14.63 -8.89 -2.76
N ALA A 424 14.42 -8.00 -3.73
CA ALA A 424 15.50 -7.19 -4.29
C ALA A 424 15.82 -6.02 -3.34
N LEU A 425 17.08 -5.93 -2.89
CA LEU A 425 17.52 -4.80 -2.10
C LEU A 425 17.53 -3.53 -2.96
N ILE A 426 16.88 -2.50 -2.45
CA ILE A 426 16.88 -1.18 -3.07
C ILE A 426 18.08 -0.43 -2.52
N ASP A 427 19.12 -0.27 -3.35
CA ASP A 427 20.26 0.61 -3.12
C ASP A 427 20.57 1.35 -4.43
N TYR A 428 20.29 2.65 -4.47
CA TYR A 428 20.54 3.49 -5.65
C TYR A 428 21.08 4.84 -5.25
N LYS A 429 21.86 5.48 -6.13
CA LYS A 429 22.33 6.86 -5.89
C LYS A 429 21.34 7.84 -6.51
N THR A 430 20.94 8.85 -5.76
CA THR A 430 20.15 9.96 -6.30
C THR A 430 21.06 11.04 -6.89
N ASN A 431 20.46 12.05 -7.52
CA ASN A 431 21.15 13.26 -7.98
C ASN A 431 21.92 13.97 -6.84
N LEU A 432 21.52 13.76 -5.58
CA LEU A 432 22.23 14.25 -4.39
C LEU A 432 23.52 13.47 -4.08
N LYS A 433 23.88 12.45 -4.88
CA LYS A 433 25.04 11.54 -4.72
C LYS A 433 25.07 10.74 -3.41
N ILE A 434 24.06 10.88 -2.54
CA ILE A 434 23.86 10.07 -1.34
C ILE A 434 23.18 8.75 -1.74
N PRO A 435 23.71 7.58 -1.33
CA PRO A 435 23.06 6.30 -1.58
C PRO A 435 21.72 6.23 -0.81
N ARG A 436 20.65 5.94 -1.52
CA ARG A 436 19.30 5.69 -1.01
C ARG A 436 19.11 4.20 -0.84
N LYS A 437 18.76 3.83 0.39
CA LYS A 437 18.36 2.46 0.72
C LYS A 437 16.87 2.41 0.98
N GLY A 438 16.18 1.44 0.39
CA GLY A 438 14.78 1.19 0.72
C GLY A 438 14.65 0.74 2.17
N LEU A 439 13.70 1.32 2.91
CA LEU A 439 13.56 1.08 4.35
C LEU A 439 13.38 -0.41 4.66
N CYS A 440 12.36 -1.05 4.09
CA CYS A 440 12.06 -2.46 4.36
C CYS A 440 13.18 -3.41 3.89
N SER A 441 13.72 -3.19 2.69
CA SER A 441 14.81 -4.03 2.18
C SER A 441 16.09 -3.90 3.02
N SER A 442 16.44 -2.67 3.44
CA SER A 442 17.62 -2.45 4.28
C SER A 442 17.43 -3.00 5.70
N TRP A 443 16.22 -2.88 6.23
CA TRP A 443 15.84 -3.48 7.50
C TRP A 443 16.00 -5.00 7.43
N LEU A 444 15.36 -5.67 6.46
CA LEU A 444 15.50 -7.13 6.24
C LEU A 444 16.95 -7.56 6.05
N ASN A 445 17.75 -6.79 5.31
CA ASN A 445 19.16 -7.10 5.10
C ASN A 445 19.94 -7.22 6.41
N GLY A 446 19.66 -6.34 7.38
CA GLY A 446 20.35 -6.30 8.66
C GLY A 446 19.85 -7.30 9.70
N LEU A 447 18.75 -8.03 9.45
CA LEU A 447 18.17 -8.93 10.46
C LEU A 447 18.92 -10.27 10.53
N PRO A 448 19.36 -10.69 11.74
CA PRO A 448 19.93 -12.01 11.93
C PRO A 448 18.85 -13.10 11.86
N VAL A 449 19.24 -14.29 11.38
CA VAL A 449 18.41 -15.50 11.49
C VAL A 449 18.06 -15.77 12.96
N GLY A 450 16.83 -16.19 13.22
CA GLY A 450 16.24 -16.30 14.56
C GLY A 450 15.48 -15.04 15.00
N THR A 451 15.52 -13.96 14.22
CA THR A 451 14.71 -12.77 14.51
C THR A 451 13.23 -13.08 14.31
N ARG A 452 12.45 -12.85 15.36
CA ARG A 452 10.99 -12.89 15.31
C ARG A 452 10.41 -11.60 14.74
N ILE A 453 9.53 -11.71 13.76
CA ILE A 453 8.97 -10.59 12.98
C ILE A 453 7.45 -10.77 12.92
N PRO A 454 6.65 -9.71 13.13
CA PRO A 454 5.22 -9.82 12.91
C PRO A 454 4.95 -9.73 11.41
N ILE A 455 4.11 -10.62 10.88
CA ILE A 455 3.71 -10.64 9.47
C ILE A 455 2.20 -10.75 9.34
N HIS A 456 1.67 -10.30 8.20
CA HIS A 456 0.28 -10.50 7.84
C HIS A 456 0.18 -11.13 6.46
N ILE A 457 -0.66 -12.16 6.33
CA ILE A 457 -0.90 -12.84 5.06
C ILE A 457 -2.23 -12.36 4.51
N ALA A 458 -2.17 -11.62 3.41
CA ALA A 458 -3.37 -11.19 2.70
C ALA A 458 -3.81 -12.26 1.68
N SER A 459 -5.08 -12.19 1.30
CA SER A 459 -5.67 -13.04 0.26
C SER A 459 -4.89 -12.95 -1.05
N PRO A 460 -4.95 -14.00 -1.89
CA PRO A 460 -4.31 -13.98 -3.19
C PRO A 460 -4.81 -12.86 -4.09
N THR A 461 -3.87 -12.28 -4.84
CA THR A 461 -4.12 -11.39 -5.98
C THR A 461 -4.28 -12.19 -7.27
N LEU A 462 -3.57 -13.32 -7.39
CA LEU A 462 -3.60 -14.25 -8.50
C LEU A 462 -4.18 -15.59 -8.03
N PHE A 463 -5.07 -16.16 -8.83
CA PHE A 463 -5.74 -17.43 -8.53
C PHE A 463 -5.47 -18.45 -9.63
N LEU A 464 -5.02 -19.65 -9.24
CA LEU A 464 -4.91 -20.78 -10.17
C LEU A 464 -6.28 -21.32 -10.58
N PRO A 465 -6.42 -21.90 -11.79
CA PRO A 465 -7.60 -22.67 -12.14
C PRO A 465 -7.76 -23.88 -11.21
N GLN A 466 -9.01 -24.25 -10.91
CA GLN A 466 -9.29 -25.42 -10.07
C GLN A 466 -8.93 -26.72 -10.79
N GLU A 467 -9.09 -26.76 -12.11
CA GLU A 467 -8.84 -27.95 -12.93
C GLU A 467 -7.35 -28.08 -13.33
N PRO A 468 -6.68 -29.20 -12.95
CA PRO A 468 -5.30 -29.48 -13.34
C PRO A 468 -5.07 -29.56 -14.85
N GLU A 469 -6.11 -29.88 -15.63
CA GLU A 469 -6.02 -30.01 -17.08
C GLU A 469 -5.95 -28.69 -17.84
N ILE A 470 -6.38 -27.58 -17.22
CA ILE A 470 -6.32 -26.26 -17.86
C ILE A 470 -4.85 -25.84 -17.95
N PRO A 471 -4.30 -25.61 -19.16
CA PRO A 471 -2.91 -25.20 -19.30
C PRO A 471 -2.70 -23.78 -18.82
N ILE A 472 -1.55 -23.51 -18.19
CA ILE A 472 -1.19 -22.18 -17.70
C ILE A 472 0.14 -21.72 -18.27
N ILE A 473 0.19 -20.45 -18.67
CA ILE A 473 1.41 -19.75 -19.06
C ILE A 473 1.76 -18.75 -17.97
N LEU A 474 2.94 -18.93 -17.36
CA LEU A 474 3.49 -18.10 -16.31
C LEU A 474 4.59 -17.21 -16.89
N VAL A 475 4.52 -15.90 -16.66
CA VAL A 475 5.53 -14.94 -17.12
C VAL A 475 5.96 -14.09 -15.94
N GLY A 476 7.24 -14.19 -15.57
CA GLY A 476 7.76 -13.55 -14.37
C GLY A 476 9.22 -13.15 -14.47
N PRO A 477 9.58 -12.05 -15.16
CA PRO A 477 10.96 -11.57 -15.17
C PRO A 477 11.40 -10.98 -13.83
N GLY A 478 12.66 -11.21 -13.45
CA GLY A 478 13.24 -10.72 -12.21
C GLY A 478 12.51 -11.26 -10.98
N THR A 479 12.22 -10.39 -10.01
CA THR A 479 11.49 -10.79 -8.79
C THR A 479 10.03 -11.15 -9.05
N GLY A 480 9.49 -10.83 -10.24
CA GLY A 480 8.15 -11.28 -10.67
C GLY A 480 8.02 -12.81 -10.79
N VAL A 481 9.13 -13.55 -10.72
CA VAL A 481 9.09 -15.02 -10.67
C VAL A 481 8.55 -15.56 -9.34
N ALA A 482 8.48 -14.75 -8.27
CA ALA A 482 8.04 -15.20 -6.94
C ALA A 482 6.69 -15.93 -6.95
N PRO A 483 5.56 -15.30 -7.32
CA PRO A 483 4.27 -16.00 -7.36
C PRO A 483 4.26 -17.15 -8.38
N MET A 484 5.06 -17.03 -9.46
CA MET A 484 5.17 -18.07 -10.49
C MET A 484 5.84 -19.33 -9.96
N ARG A 485 6.83 -19.21 -9.08
CA ARG A 485 7.46 -20.34 -8.40
C ARG A 485 6.45 -21.10 -7.55
N ALA A 486 5.68 -20.40 -6.73
CA ALA A 486 4.60 -21.00 -5.93
C ALA A 486 3.58 -21.72 -6.81
N PHE A 487 3.23 -21.16 -7.97
CA PHE A 487 2.31 -21.80 -8.93
C PHE A 487 2.91 -23.06 -9.54
N VAL A 488 4.19 -23.05 -9.94
CA VAL A 488 4.87 -24.24 -10.46
C VAL A 488 4.88 -25.37 -9.43
N GLU A 489 5.18 -25.08 -8.17
CA GLU A 489 5.15 -26.05 -7.07
C GLU A 489 3.77 -26.72 -6.94
N VAL A 490 2.70 -25.91 -6.83
CA VAL A 490 1.32 -26.42 -6.73
C VAL A 490 0.96 -27.29 -7.93
N ARG A 491 1.22 -26.81 -9.15
CA ARG A 491 0.86 -27.52 -10.39
C ARG A 491 1.60 -28.83 -10.56
N VAL A 492 2.87 -28.87 -10.17
CA VAL A 492 3.67 -30.10 -10.19
C VAL A 492 3.11 -31.13 -9.23
N ARG A 493 2.71 -30.73 -8.02
CA ARG A 493 2.04 -31.65 -7.06
C ARG A 493 0.69 -32.14 -7.56
N GLN A 494 -0.07 -31.30 -8.26
CA GLN A 494 -1.34 -31.67 -8.89
C GLN A 494 -1.17 -32.61 -10.11
N GLY A 495 0.06 -32.98 -10.48
CA GLY A 495 0.33 -33.80 -11.68
C GLY A 495 0.23 -33.02 -13.00
N ALA A 496 0.06 -31.70 -12.94
CA ALA A 496 -0.14 -30.82 -14.08
C ALA A 496 1.15 -30.18 -14.63
N ALA A 497 2.30 -30.81 -14.39
CA ALA A 497 3.60 -30.30 -14.83
C ALA A 497 3.64 -30.06 -16.35
N LYS A 498 3.09 -30.99 -17.14
CA LYS A 498 3.02 -30.89 -18.61
C LYS A 498 2.06 -29.81 -19.12
N ASN A 499 1.15 -29.36 -18.26
CA ASN A 499 0.18 -28.28 -18.52
C ASN A 499 0.67 -26.93 -17.94
N THR A 500 1.97 -26.83 -17.62
CA THR A 500 2.56 -25.62 -17.03
C THR A 500 3.77 -25.16 -17.83
N SER A 501 3.75 -23.89 -18.26
CA SER A 501 4.86 -23.23 -18.94
C SER A 501 5.31 -22.00 -18.16
N LEU A 502 6.63 -21.81 -18.00
CA LEU A 502 7.22 -20.64 -17.36
C LEU A 502 8.16 -19.92 -18.34
N TYR A 503 7.96 -18.62 -18.51
CA TYR A 503 8.87 -17.70 -19.18
C TYR A 503 9.50 -16.79 -18.12
N PHE A 504 10.73 -17.11 -17.74
CA PHE A 504 11.53 -16.34 -16.78
C PHE A 504 12.49 -15.41 -17.52
N GLY A 505 12.72 -14.22 -16.98
CA GLY A 505 13.67 -13.25 -17.53
C GLY A 505 14.68 -12.80 -16.48
N CYS A 506 15.95 -12.78 -16.86
CA CYS A 506 17.06 -12.28 -16.05
C CYS A 506 18.00 -11.41 -16.88
N ARG A 507 19.00 -10.79 -16.27
CA ARG A 507 20.02 -10.05 -17.02
C ARG A 507 21.14 -10.98 -17.47
N SER A 508 21.62 -11.84 -16.59
CA SER A 508 22.66 -12.82 -16.89
C SER A 508 22.39 -14.16 -16.22
N SER A 509 22.47 -15.23 -17.00
CA SER A 509 22.30 -16.60 -16.51
C SER A 509 23.30 -16.96 -15.41
N ALA A 510 24.48 -16.36 -15.41
CA ALA A 510 25.53 -16.61 -14.43
C ALA A 510 25.37 -15.83 -13.11
N ALA A 511 24.51 -14.80 -13.07
CA ALA A 511 24.50 -13.83 -11.96
C ALA A 511 23.14 -13.63 -11.29
N ASP A 512 22.04 -13.65 -12.06
CA ASP A 512 20.69 -13.40 -11.55
C ASP A 512 19.64 -14.40 -12.09
N TYR A 513 20.06 -15.65 -12.29
CA TYR A 513 19.17 -16.78 -12.58
C TYR A 513 18.65 -17.42 -11.29
N PHE A 514 17.63 -16.80 -10.72
CA PHE A 514 17.02 -17.24 -9.45
C PHE A 514 16.51 -18.68 -9.56
N PHE A 515 16.72 -19.49 -8.51
CA PHE A 515 16.22 -20.87 -8.37
C PHE A 515 16.63 -21.85 -9.49
N GLU A 516 17.78 -21.66 -10.14
CA GLU A 516 18.24 -22.51 -11.26
C GLU A 516 18.11 -24.03 -11.00
N SER A 517 18.54 -24.49 -9.81
CA SER A 517 18.50 -25.90 -9.44
C SER A 517 17.08 -26.46 -9.39
N GLU A 518 16.11 -25.67 -8.93
CA GLU A 518 14.71 -26.07 -8.86
C GLU A 518 14.10 -26.17 -10.26
N TRP A 519 14.39 -25.18 -11.12
CA TRP A 519 13.92 -25.21 -12.51
C TRP A 519 14.41 -26.43 -13.27
N ARG A 520 15.63 -26.90 -13.00
CA ARG A 520 16.16 -28.14 -13.58
C ARG A 520 15.29 -29.34 -13.17
N GLY A 521 14.99 -29.49 -11.88
CA GLY A 521 14.12 -30.55 -11.38
C GLY A 521 12.68 -30.48 -11.91
N HIS A 522 12.12 -29.28 -12.06
CA HIS A 522 10.78 -29.12 -12.63
C HIS A 522 10.71 -29.43 -14.13
N ARG A 523 11.77 -29.16 -14.90
CA ARG A 523 11.88 -29.57 -16.30
C ARG A 523 11.84 -31.09 -16.46
N GLU A 524 12.54 -31.81 -15.58
CA GLU A 524 12.53 -33.29 -15.58
C GLU A 524 11.13 -33.86 -15.32
N LYS A 525 10.32 -33.16 -14.50
CA LYS A 525 8.90 -33.50 -14.26
C LYS A 525 7.96 -33.11 -15.41
N GLY A 526 8.44 -32.38 -16.41
CA GLY A 526 7.69 -32.02 -17.62
C GLY A 526 7.22 -30.56 -17.71
N VAL A 527 7.62 -29.68 -16.78
CA VAL A 527 7.31 -28.25 -16.88
C VAL A 527 8.13 -27.62 -18.00
N LYS A 528 7.49 -26.87 -18.90
CA LYS A 528 8.17 -26.17 -19.99
C LYS A 528 8.73 -24.84 -19.47
N ILE A 529 10.03 -24.78 -19.18
CA ILE A 529 10.68 -23.57 -18.66
C ILE A 529 11.58 -22.95 -19.72
N GLN A 530 11.31 -21.70 -20.07
CA GLN A 530 12.12 -20.87 -20.95
C GLN A 530 12.73 -19.70 -20.20
N VAL A 531 14.00 -19.38 -20.49
CA VAL A 531 14.74 -18.32 -19.79
C VAL A 531 15.31 -17.33 -20.79
N ALA A 532 14.97 -16.06 -20.61
CA ALA A 532 15.50 -14.94 -21.36
C ALA A 532 16.61 -14.26 -20.56
N ALA A 533 17.87 -14.52 -20.91
CA ALA A 533 19.00 -13.74 -20.42
C ALA A 533 19.22 -12.52 -21.31
N SER A 534 18.90 -11.33 -20.80
CA SER A 534 18.86 -10.12 -21.63
C SER A 534 20.23 -9.52 -21.98
N ARG A 535 21.30 -9.93 -21.30
CA ARG A 535 22.66 -9.37 -21.47
C ARG A 535 23.75 -10.40 -21.75
N ASP A 536 23.43 -11.68 -21.85
CA ASP A 536 24.43 -12.73 -22.16
C ASP A 536 24.89 -12.71 -23.63
N GLN A 537 24.18 -11.96 -24.48
CA GLN A 537 24.52 -11.76 -25.90
C GLN A 537 24.33 -10.30 -26.33
N ARG A 538 24.84 -9.95 -27.52
CA ARG A 538 24.81 -8.58 -28.06
C ARG A 538 23.40 -8.04 -28.25
N GLU A 539 22.47 -8.89 -28.72
CA GLU A 539 21.06 -8.54 -28.89
C GLU A 539 20.26 -8.85 -27.62
N ARG A 540 19.47 -7.89 -27.15
CA ARG A 540 18.70 -8.06 -25.92
C ARG A 540 17.58 -9.07 -26.14
N LEU A 541 17.61 -10.15 -25.36
CA LEU A 541 16.57 -11.18 -25.35
C LEU A 541 15.68 -10.99 -24.12
N TYR A 542 14.38 -10.79 -24.34
CA TYR A 542 13.38 -10.65 -23.28
C TYR A 542 12.31 -11.73 -23.41
N VAL A 543 11.46 -11.86 -22.39
CA VAL A 543 10.42 -12.91 -22.31
C VAL A 543 9.44 -12.85 -23.49
N GLN A 544 9.06 -11.65 -23.96
CA GLN A 544 8.19 -11.49 -25.13
C GLN A 544 8.79 -12.04 -26.42
N HIS A 545 10.13 -12.05 -26.56
CA HIS A 545 10.79 -12.65 -27.70
C HIS A 545 10.68 -14.17 -27.67
N LEU A 546 10.80 -14.77 -26.47
CA LEU A 546 10.64 -16.21 -26.27
C LEU A 546 9.19 -16.66 -26.52
N ILE A 547 8.22 -15.87 -26.03
CA ILE A 547 6.80 -16.10 -26.31
C ILE A 547 6.53 -16.10 -27.82
N LYS A 548 7.07 -15.13 -28.57
CA LYS A 548 6.93 -15.08 -30.04
C LYS A 548 7.62 -16.23 -30.76
N ARG A 549 8.75 -16.73 -30.24
CA ARG A 549 9.43 -17.92 -30.78
C ARG A 549 8.64 -19.20 -30.56
N ASP A 550 7.81 -19.23 -29.53
CA ASP A 550 7.01 -20.39 -29.12
C ASP A 550 5.53 -20.22 -29.53
N LYS A 551 5.28 -19.48 -30.62
CA LYS A 551 3.95 -19.01 -31.03
C LYS A 551 2.93 -20.12 -31.24
N GLU A 552 3.33 -21.27 -31.78
CA GLU A 552 2.44 -22.41 -31.99
C GLU A 552 1.96 -22.99 -30.64
N HIS A 553 2.87 -23.14 -29.68
CA HIS A 553 2.55 -23.58 -28.32
C HIS A 553 1.62 -22.60 -27.61
N VAL A 554 1.94 -21.30 -27.69
CA VAL A 554 1.15 -20.24 -27.06
C VAL A 554 -0.25 -20.21 -27.66
N LYS A 555 -0.40 -20.34 -28.98
CA LYS A 555 -1.70 -20.38 -29.65
C LYS A 555 -2.52 -21.60 -29.23
N ASP A 556 -1.94 -22.80 -29.25
CA ASP A 556 -2.62 -24.03 -28.80
C ASP A 556 -3.15 -23.86 -27.38
N TRP A 557 -2.32 -23.38 -26.46
CA TRP A 557 -2.70 -23.28 -25.06
C TRP A 557 -3.74 -22.19 -24.81
N ILE A 558 -3.57 -21.00 -25.39
CA ILE A 558 -4.45 -19.84 -25.10
C ILE A 558 -5.78 -19.91 -25.86
N VAL A 559 -5.77 -20.39 -27.10
CA VAL A 559 -6.96 -20.40 -27.98
C VAL A 559 -7.65 -21.75 -27.98
N ASP A 560 -6.92 -22.82 -28.26
CA ASP A 560 -7.50 -24.14 -28.52
C ASP A 560 -7.88 -24.84 -27.21
N LYS A 561 -6.99 -24.79 -26.20
CA LYS A 561 -7.20 -25.39 -24.87
C LYS A 561 -7.80 -24.45 -23.83
N LYS A 562 -8.10 -23.21 -24.23
CA LYS A 562 -8.67 -22.17 -23.34
C LYS A 562 -7.88 -21.96 -22.04
N GLY A 563 -6.56 -22.09 -22.12
CA GLY A 563 -5.62 -21.90 -21.03
C GLY A 563 -5.58 -20.47 -20.48
N TRP A 564 -4.84 -20.33 -19.39
CA TRP A 564 -4.74 -19.11 -18.60
C TRP A 564 -3.35 -18.48 -18.70
N LEU A 565 -3.27 -17.17 -18.51
CA LEU A 565 -2.04 -16.40 -18.58
C LEU A 565 -1.82 -15.60 -17.30
N PHE A 566 -0.66 -15.76 -16.67
CA PHE A 566 -0.27 -15.01 -15.49
C PHE A 566 1.00 -14.19 -15.76
N ILE A 567 0.97 -12.91 -15.42
CA ILE A 567 2.07 -11.97 -15.63
C ILE A 567 2.42 -11.33 -14.29
N SER A 568 3.68 -11.37 -13.89
CA SER A 568 4.16 -10.66 -12.70
C SER A 568 5.50 -9.99 -12.91
N GLY A 569 5.72 -8.82 -12.30
CA GLY A 569 6.99 -8.08 -12.35
C GLY A 569 6.81 -6.57 -12.40
N SER A 570 7.72 -5.88 -13.10
CA SER A 570 7.69 -4.41 -13.17
C SER A 570 6.47 -3.90 -13.93
N SER A 571 5.76 -2.94 -13.33
CA SER A 571 4.56 -2.25 -13.86
C SER A 571 4.79 -1.33 -15.07
N ASN A 572 6.03 -1.23 -15.57
CA ASN A 572 6.39 -0.43 -16.74
C ASN A 572 5.86 -1.06 -18.06
N THR A 573 6.68 -1.11 -19.12
CA THR A 573 6.23 -1.61 -20.43
C THR A 573 6.08 -3.14 -20.50
N MET A 574 6.62 -3.88 -19.53
CA MET A 574 6.73 -5.35 -19.60
C MET A 574 5.38 -6.06 -19.72
N PRO A 575 4.35 -5.80 -18.88
CA PRO A 575 3.08 -6.52 -19.00
C PRO A 575 2.38 -6.24 -20.32
N ARG A 576 2.43 -4.99 -20.81
CA ARG A 576 1.90 -4.61 -22.13
C ARG A 576 2.61 -5.37 -23.25
N GLU A 577 3.94 -5.39 -23.25
CA GLU A 577 4.73 -6.10 -24.27
C GLU A 577 4.49 -7.62 -24.28
N VAL A 578 4.25 -8.23 -23.11
CA VAL A 578 3.89 -9.64 -22.99
C VAL A 578 2.51 -9.90 -23.60
N ARG A 579 1.51 -9.09 -23.27
CA ARG A 579 0.16 -9.21 -23.84
C ARG A 579 0.17 -9.03 -25.36
N GLU A 580 0.90 -8.03 -25.85
CA GLU A 580 1.09 -7.80 -27.29
C GLU A 580 1.79 -8.98 -27.98
N ALA A 581 2.75 -9.61 -27.33
CA ALA A 581 3.38 -10.83 -27.86
C ALA A 581 2.41 -12.00 -27.92
N VAL A 582 1.59 -12.21 -26.89
CA VAL A 582 0.56 -13.26 -26.90
C VAL A 582 -0.51 -12.99 -27.96
N ALA A 583 -0.99 -11.75 -28.07
CA ALA A 583 -1.91 -11.32 -29.13
C ALA A 583 -1.31 -11.56 -30.52
N TRP A 584 -0.03 -11.23 -30.72
CA TRP A 584 0.67 -11.51 -31.96
C TRP A 584 0.70 -13.02 -32.27
N CYS A 585 0.99 -13.88 -31.28
CA CYS A 585 1.03 -15.33 -31.48
C CYS A 585 -0.30 -15.90 -31.97
N ILE A 586 -1.44 -15.38 -31.51
CA ILE A 586 -2.78 -15.87 -31.89
C ILE A 586 -3.35 -15.17 -33.14
N SER A 587 -2.64 -14.18 -33.68
CA SER A 587 -3.01 -13.48 -34.90
C SER A 587 -2.54 -14.21 -36.16
N LYS A 588 -3.06 -13.80 -37.33
CA LYS A 588 -2.62 -14.23 -38.67
C LYS A 588 -1.13 -13.99 -38.95
N LYS A 589 -0.50 -13.02 -38.27
CA LYS A 589 0.95 -12.76 -38.38
C LYS A 589 1.78 -13.78 -37.58
N GLY A 590 1.16 -14.45 -36.60
CA GLY A 590 1.77 -15.43 -35.72
C GLY A 590 1.51 -16.87 -36.17
N ALA A 591 0.67 -17.57 -35.40
CA ALA A 591 0.27 -18.96 -35.60
C ALA A 591 -1.25 -19.19 -35.46
N GLY A 592 -2.04 -18.12 -35.40
CA GLY A 592 -3.50 -18.20 -35.34
C GLY A 592 -4.20 -17.55 -36.52
N ASP A 593 -5.51 -17.43 -36.43
CA ASP A 593 -6.38 -17.03 -37.57
C ASP A 593 -7.05 -15.66 -37.37
N MET A 594 -6.83 -15.03 -36.21
CA MET A 594 -7.45 -13.74 -35.84
C MET A 594 -6.75 -12.56 -36.52
N THR A 595 -7.49 -11.49 -36.82
CA THR A 595 -6.87 -10.20 -37.18
C THR A 595 -6.09 -9.62 -35.99
N GLU A 596 -5.33 -8.55 -36.24
CA GLU A 596 -4.55 -7.92 -35.17
C GLU A 596 -5.48 -7.32 -34.10
N GLU A 597 -6.55 -6.67 -34.52
CA GLU A 597 -7.58 -6.07 -33.66
C GLU A 597 -8.32 -7.15 -32.87
N GLU A 598 -8.76 -8.24 -33.52
CA GLU A 598 -9.42 -9.37 -32.88
C GLU A 598 -8.51 -10.04 -31.83
N SER A 599 -7.22 -10.21 -32.16
CA SER A 599 -6.27 -10.84 -31.25
C SER A 599 -6.02 -10.02 -29.98
N LYS A 600 -5.94 -8.69 -30.10
CA LYS A 600 -5.80 -7.77 -28.95
C LYS A 600 -7.06 -7.79 -28.10
N ALA A 601 -8.23 -7.71 -28.73
CA ALA A 601 -9.51 -7.79 -28.04
C ALA A 601 -9.70 -9.13 -27.31
N TYR A 602 -9.28 -10.24 -27.92
CA TYR A 602 -9.34 -11.57 -27.29
C TYR A 602 -8.49 -11.64 -26.02
N VAL A 603 -7.26 -11.11 -26.06
CA VAL A 603 -6.38 -11.09 -24.88
C VAL A 603 -6.98 -10.20 -23.79
N GLU A 604 -7.50 -9.02 -24.10
CA GLU A 604 -8.12 -8.16 -23.09
C GLU A 604 -9.38 -8.82 -22.49
N GLN A 605 -10.26 -9.40 -23.32
CA GLN A 605 -11.44 -10.13 -22.86
C GLN A 605 -11.06 -11.35 -21.99
N MET A 606 -9.91 -11.98 -22.24
CA MET A 606 -9.39 -13.07 -21.41
C MET A 606 -9.08 -12.59 -19.98
N PHE A 607 -8.50 -11.40 -19.81
CA PHE A 607 -8.28 -10.81 -18.48
C PHE A 607 -9.59 -10.40 -17.81
N GLU A 608 -10.53 -9.83 -18.56
CA GLU A 608 -11.86 -9.48 -18.04
C GLU A 608 -12.64 -10.71 -17.55
N ASN A 609 -12.52 -11.82 -18.28
CA ASN A 609 -13.13 -13.10 -17.92
C ASN A 609 -12.32 -13.91 -16.88
N LYS A 610 -11.34 -13.29 -16.21
CA LYS A 610 -10.49 -13.90 -15.16
C LYS A 610 -9.68 -15.12 -15.59
N ARG A 611 -9.48 -15.32 -16.90
CA ARG A 611 -8.51 -16.29 -17.46
C ARG A 611 -7.09 -15.70 -17.55
N GLY A 612 -6.97 -14.38 -17.41
CA GLY A 612 -5.70 -13.68 -17.26
C GLY A 612 -5.55 -13.10 -15.85
N GLY A 613 -4.33 -13.17 -15.30
CA GLY A 613 -3.96 -12.52 -14.04
C GLY A 613 -2.71 -11.68 -14.20
N GLU A 614 -2.71 -10.46 -13.65
CA GLU A 614 -1.56 -9.56 -13.68
C GLU A 614 -1.27 -9.07 -12.26
N GLU A 615 -0.02 -9.19 -11.84
CA GLU A 615 0.46 -8.68 -10.57
C GLU A 615 1.75 -7.89 -10.78
N SER A 616 1.62 -6.58 -10.92
CA SER A 616 2.74 -5.70 -11.26
C SER A 616 2.90 -4.55 -10.27
N TRP A 617 4.16 -4.17 -10.03
CA TRP A 617 4.57 -3.15 -9.05
C TRP A 617 5.67 -2.23 -9.59
#